data_AF-A0A1N6T3B0-F1
#
_entry.id   AF-A0A1N6T3B0-F1
#
_cell.length_a   1.000
_cell.length_b   1.000
_cell.length_c   1.000
_cell.angle_alpha   90.00
_cell.angle_beta   90.00
_cell.angle_gamma   90.00
#
_symmetry.space_group_name_H-M   'P 1'
#
loop_
_entity.id
_entity.type
_entity.pdbx_description
1 polymer ?
#
loop_
_entity_poly.entity_id
_entity_poly.type
_entity_poly.pdbx_seq_one_letter_code
_entity_poly.pdbx_strand_id
1 'polypeptide(L)'
;MAANFIRKFAGTVGGSADGVRRLGDATPRFQGWNLAPLAGIPIVGLTFVHRFNAVSDTWSNAAGILGDALHRDGETLVRAADNYVAAEKASKAAIQQTRP
;
A
#
# COMPACT_ATOMS: atom_id res chain seq x y z
N MET A 1 -14.70 -13.71 -17.74
CA MET A 1 -13.47 -13.01 -18.20
C MET A 1 -13.17 -11.79 -17.32
N ALA A 2 -14.13 -10.88 -17.11
CA ALA A 2 -13.96 -9.67 -16.30
C ALA A 2 -13.61 -9.91 -14.81
N ALA A 3 -14.31 -10.81 -14.12
CA ALA A 3 -14.02 -11.08 -12.70
C ALA A 3 -12.58 -11.59 -12.44
N ASN A 4 -12.05 -12.42 -13.35
CA ASN A 4 -10.67 -12.89 -13.25
C ASN A 4 -9.66 -11.76 -13.47
N PHE A 5 -9.95 -10.84 -14.40
CA PHE A 5 -9.14 -9.64 -14.60
C PHE A 5 -9.14 -8.76 -13.34
N ILE A 6 -10.32 -8.50 -12.74
CA ILE A 6 -10.44 -7.69 -11.52
C ILE A 6 -9.66 -8.32 -10.36
N ARG A 7 -9.72 -9.65 -10.18
CA ARG A 7 -8.93 -10.34 -9.15
C ARG A 7 -7.43 -10.21 -9.38
N LYS A 8 -6.96 -10.36 -10.62
CA LYS A 8 -5.53 -10.16 -10.94
C LYS A 8 -5.09 -8.73 -10.65
N PHE A 9 -5.90 -7.75 -11.03
CA PHE A 9 -5.63 -6.35 -10.76
C PHE A 9 -5.58 -6.06 -9.25
N ALA A 10 -6.52 -6.60 -8.48
CA ALA A 10 -6.51 -6.52 -7.02
C ALA A 10 -5.23 -7.10 -6.40
N GLY A 11 -4.74 -8.23 -6.92
CA GLY A 11 -3.45 -8.81 -6.53
C GLY A 11 -2.26 -7.88 -6.80
N THR A 12 -2.23 -7.23 -7.97
CA THR A 12 -1.20 -6.22 -8.28
C THR A 12 -1.26 -5.03 -7.33
N VAL A 13 -2.47 -4.54 -7.02
CA VAL A 13 -2.68 -3.43 -6.07
C VAL A 13 -2.19 -3.83 -4.66
N GLY A 14 -2.48 -5.04 -4.20
CA GLY A 14 -1.94 -5.58 -2.95
C GLY A 14 -0.42 -5.66 -2.94
N GLY A 15 0.21 -6.13 -4.02
CA GLY A 15 1.67 -6.16 -4.14
C GLY A 15 2.30 -4.77 -4.12
N SER A 16 1.64 -3.78 -4.73
CA SER A 16 2.06 -2.37 -4.64
C SER A 16 1.94 -1.83 -3.22
N ALA A 17 0.89 -2.19 -2.47
CA ALA A 17 0.72 -1.81 -1.07
C ALA A 17 1.89 -2.30 -0.21
N ASP A 18 2.31 -3.56 -0.40
CA ASP A 18 3.46 -4.14 0.30
C ASP A 18 4.77 -3.45 -0.11
N GLY A 19 4.93 -3.11 -1.39
CA GLY A 19 6.07 -2.34 -1.88
C GLY A 19 6.17 -0.96 -1.24
N VAL A 20 5.05 -0.24 -1.13
CA VAL A 20 4.99 1.07 -0.49
C VAL A 20 5.30 0.96 1.02
N ARG A 21 4.79 -0.05 1.72
CA ARG A 21 5.14 -0.27 3.13
C ARG A 21 6.65 -0.49 3.33
N ARG A 22 7.27 -1.30 2.46
CA ARG A 22 8.73 -1.51 2.49
C ARG A 22 9.53 -0.23 2.23
N LEU A 23 9.02 0.68 1.40
CA LEU A 23 9.63 2.01 1.22
C LEU A 23 9.56 2.83 2.51
N GLY A 24 8.46 2.72 3.27
CA GLY A 24 8.35 3.29 4.62
C GLY A 24 9.44 2.77 5.56
N ASP A 25 9.59 1.44 5.63
CA ASP A 25 10.60 0.79 6.49
C ASP A 25 12.05 1.13 6.08
N ALA A 26 12.28 1.35 4.78
CA ALA A 26 13.59 1.71 4.23
C ALA A 26 13.93 3.20 4.40
N THR A 27 13.04 4.01 4.97
CA THR A 27 13.28 5.46 5.10
C THR A 27 14.52 5.71 5.99
N PRO A 28 15.55 6.40 5.48
CA PRO A 28 16.79 6.57 6.21
C PRO A 28 16.57 7.39 7.49
N ARG A 29 17.01 6.85 8.64
CA ARG A 29 17.07 7.57 9.91
C ARG A 29 18.51 7.79 10.31
N PHE A 30 18.82 9.02 10.73
CA PHE A 30 20.18 9.40 11.12
C PHE A 30 20.59 8.88 12.50
N GLN A 31 19.70 8.22 13.26
CA GLN A 31 20.03 7.59 14.55
C GLN A 31 21.08 6.47 14.45
N GLY A 32 21.28 5.88 13.25
CA GLY A 32 22.30 4.85 13.00
C GLY A 32 23.63 5.37 12.44
N TRP A 33 23.72 6.66 12.12
CA TRP A 33 25.02 7.25 11.82
C TRP A 33 25.75 7.35 13.15
N ASN A 34 26.72 6.46 13.36
CA ASN A 34 27.63 6.46 14.51
C ASN A 34 27.88 7.92 14.89
N LEU A 35 27.53 8.36 16.10
CA LEU A 35 27.71 9.77 16.51
C LEU A 35 29.20 10.11 16.69
N ALA A 36 30.11 9.14 16.49
CA ALA A 36 31.55 9.31 16.58
C ALA A 36 32.18 10.33 15.60
N PRO A 37 31.74 10.53 14.35
CA PRO A 37 32.23 11.62 13.50
C PRO A 37 31.57 12.98 13.82
N LEU A 38 30.62 13.05 14.77
CA LEU A 38 30.03 14.33 15.21
C LEU A 38 30.85 15.02 16.32
N ALA A 39 32.00 14.47 16.72
CA ALA A 39 32.97 15.19 17.56
C ALA A 39 33.48 16.43 16.79
N GLY A 40 32.87 17.59 17.04
CA GLY A 40 33.23 18.87 16.42
C GLY A 40 32.16 19.50 15.51
N ILE A 41 30.99 18.85 15.33
CA ILE A 41 29.90 19.45 14.55
C ILE A 41 29.17 20.51 15.40
N PRO A 42 29.04 21.76 14.93
CA PRO A 42 28.32 22.81 15.65
C PRO A 42 26.89 22.38 15.97
N ILE A 43 26.32 22.87 17.08
CA ILE A 43 24.91 22.64 17.49
C ILE A 43 23.93 22.90 16.33
N VAL A 44 24.26 23.82 15.42
CA VAL A 44 23.50 24.10 14.20
C VAL A 44 23.31 22.86 13.31
N GLY A 45 24.32 21.98 13.23
CA GLY A 45 24.25 20.71 12.48
C GLY A 45 23.25 19.72 13.07
N LEU A 46 23.05 19.71 14.39
CA LEU A 46 22.04 18.87 15.04
C LEU A 46 20.61 19.27 14.64
N THR A 47 20.35 20.58 14.50
CA THR A 47 19.04 21.08 14.02
C THR A 47 18.72 20.57 12.62
N PHE A 48 19.72 20.49 11.73
CA PHE A 48 19.53 19.92 10.38
C PHE A 48 19.25 18.41 10.45
N VAL A 49 19.95 17.65 11.29
CA VAL A 49 19.69 16.22 11.50
C VAL A 49 18.26 15.99 12.00
N HIS A 50 17.79 16.78 12.97
CA HIS A 50 16.41 16.71 13.44
C HIS A 50 15.40 17.02 12.32
N ARG A 51 15.67 18.05 11.50
CA ARG A 51 14.82 18.39 10.36
C ARG A 51 14.76 17.26 9.33
N PHE A 52 15.89 16.62 9.02
CA PHE A 52 15.92 15.48 8.11
C PHE A 52 15.18 14.26 8.66
N ASN A 53 15.31 13.97 9.95
CA ASN A 53 14.53 12.90 10.59
C ASN A 53 13.02 13.22 10.54
N ALA A 54 12.60 14.46 10.79
CA ALA A 54 11.18 14.84 10.70
C ALA A 54 10.61 14.70 9.28
N VAL A 55 11.40 15.07 8.26
CA VAL A 55 11.05 14.83 6.85
C VAL A 55 10.92 13.32 6.60
N SER A 56 11.86 12.53 7.10
CA SER A 56 11.85 11.07 6.98
C SER A 56 10.63 10.43 7.65
N ASP A 57 10.26 10.88 8.85
CA ASP A 57 9.05 10.41 9.53
C ASP A 57 7.77 10.77 8.74
N THR A 58 7.75 11.95 8.12
CA THR A 58 6.63 12.35 7.26
C THR A 58 6.53 11.45 6.02
N TRP A 59 7.66 11.12 5.38
CA TRP A 59 7.71 10.16 4.27
C TRP A 59 7.25 8.77 4.69
N SER A 60 7.75 8.26 5.81
CA SER A 60 7.36 6.95 6.35
C SER A 60 5.85 6.89 6.65
N ASN A 61 5.28 7.94 7.24
CA ASN A 61 3.85 8.00 7.53
C ASN A 61 3.01 8.07 6.25
N ALA A 62 3.42 8.87 5.28
CA ALA A 62 2.72 8.95 3.98
C ALA A 62 2.75 7.62 3.23
N ALA A 63 3.88 6.91 3.27
CA ALA A 63 4.00 5.56 2.72
C ALA A 63 3.05 4.58 3.44
N GLY A 64 2.98 4.62 4.78
CA GLY A 64 2.02 3.82 5.54
C GLY A 64 0.57 4.06 5.12
N ILE A 65 0.14 5.32 5.04
CA ILE A 65 -1.21 5.71 4.62
C ILE A 65 -1.52 5.22 3.20
N LEU A 66 -0.59 5.41 2.26
CA LEU A 66 -0.76 4.96 0.89
C LEU A 66 -0.83 3.44 0.79
N GLY A 67 0.00 2.72 1.55
CA GLY A 67 -0.06 1.26 1.63
C GLY A 67 -1.41 0.76 2.15
N ASP A 68 -1.94 1.39 3.21
CA ASP A 68 -3.24 1.03 3.76
C ASP A 68 -4.40 1.33 2.80
N ALA A 69 -4.34 2.45 2.08
CA ALA A 69 -5.32 2.79 1.05
C ALA A 69 -5.32 1.75 -0.07
N LEU A 70 -4.15 1.42 -0.62
CA LEU A 70 -4.02 0.40 -1.67
C LEU A 70 -4.51 -0.97 -1.19
N HIS A 71 -4.24 -1.35 0.06
CA HIS A 71 -4.74 -2.60 0.61
C HIS A 71 -6.27 -2.66 0.65
N ARG A 72 -6.93 -1.60 1.14
CA ARG A 72 -8.40 -1.47 1.18
C ARG A 72 -9.02 -1.46 -0.21
N ASP A 73 -8.38 -0.78 -1.15
CA ASP A 73 -8.82 -0.76 -2.56
C ASP A 73 -8.73 -2.16 -3.18
N GLY A 74 -7.64 -2.89 -2.90
CA GLY A 74 -7.47 -4.29 -3.28
C GLY A 74 -8.60 -5.18 -2.75
N GLU A 75 -8.93 -5.10 -1.47
CA GLU A 75 -10.04 -5.86 -0.87
C GLU A 75 -11.39 -5.52 -1.54
N THR A 76 -11.62 -4.23 -1.81
CA THR A 76 -12.85 -3.75 -2.46
C THR A 76 -12.96 -4.32 -3.87
N LEU A 77 -11.87 -4.37 -4.62
CA LEU A 77 -11.82 -4.97 -5.96
C LEU A 77 -12.11 -6.47 -5.92
N VAL A 78 -11.59 -7.21 -4.93
CA VAL A 78 -11.91 -8.63 -4.75
C VAL A 78 -13.41 -8.82 -4.51
N ARG A 79 -14.01 -8.03 -3.61
CA ARG A 79 -15.47 -8.09 -3.36
C ARG A 79 -16.29 -7.77 -4.61
N ALA A 80 -15.85 -6.78 -5.39
CA ALA A 80 -16.49 -6.45 -6.66
C ALA A 80 -16.44 -7.63 -7.64
N ALA A 81 -15.28 -8.30 -7.75
CA ALA A 81 -15.14 -9.50 -8.59
C ALA A 81 -16.08 -10.63 -8.13
N ASP A 82 -16.23 -10.84 -6.83
CA ASP A 82 -17.13 -11.85 -6.26
C ASP A 82 -18.59 -11.54 -6.57
N ASN A 83 -18.98 -10.27 -6.46
CA ASN A 83 -20.32 -9.81 -6.83
C ASN A 83 -20.60 -10.03 -8.33
N TYR A 84 -19.63 -9.77 -9.21
CA TYR A 84 -19.78 -10.06 -10.64
C TYR A 84 -19.95 -11.56 -10.91
N VAL A 85 -19.21 -12.43 -10.23
CA VAL A 85 -19.37 -13.89 -10.36
C VAL A 85 -20.74 -14.34 -9.86
N ALA A 86 -21.20 -13.80 -8.72
CA ALA A 86 -22.50 -14.12 -8.16
C ALA A 86 -23.63 -13.68 -9.11
N ALA A 87 -23.54 -12.47 -9.67
CA ALA A 87 -24.49 -11.96 -10.66
C ALA A 87 -24.52 -12.82 -11.93
N GLU A 88 -23.35 -13.24 -12.45
CA GLU A 88 -23.27 -14.11 -13.62
C GLU A 88 -23.92 -15.48 -13.37
N LYS A 89 -23.70 -16.07 -12.18
CA LYS A 89 -24.34 -17.32 -11.77
C LYS A 89 -25.85 -17.18 -11.63
N ALA A 90 -26.32 -16.12 -10.98
CA ALA A 90 -27.74 -15.84 -10.81
C ALA A 90 -28.45 -15.65 -12.16
N SER A 91 -27.83 -14.91 -13.08
CA SER A 91 -28.35 -14.72 -14.44
C SER A 91 -28.46 -16.05 -15.20
N LYS A 92 -27.43 -16.90 -15.14
CA LYS A 92 -27.45 -18.22 -15.78
C LYS A 92 -28.54 -19.13 -15.21
N ALA A 93 -28.73 -19.13 -13.89
CA ALA A 93 -29.78 -19.90 -13.23
C ALA A 93 -31.19 -19.44 -13.65
N ALA A 94 -31.41 -18.12 -13.73
CA ALA A 94 -32.69 -17.56 -14.19
C ALA A 94 -33.02 -17.95 -15.65
N ILE A 95 -32.01 -17.95 -16.54
CA ILE A 95 -32.17 -18.35 -17.94
C ILE A 95 -32.51 -19.85 -18.07
N GLN A 96 -31.93 -20.71 -17.22
CA GLN A 96 -32.26 -22.13 -17.20
C GLN A 96 -33.68 -22.40 -16.70
N GLN A 97 -34.17 -21.64 -15.70
CA GLN A 97 -35.54 -21.75 -15.20
C GLN A 97 -36.60 -21.26 -16.21
N THR A 98 -36.24 -20.41 -17.17
CA THR A 98 -37.16 -19.86 -18.18
C THR A 98 -37.14 -20.61 -19.51
N ARG A 99 -36.29 -21.64 -19.67
CA ARG A 99 -36.36 -22.55 -20.81
C ARG A 99 -37.27 -23.74 -20.47
N PRO A 100 -38.37 -23.96 -21.22
CA PRO A 100 -39.29 -25.09 -21.02
C PRO A 100 -38.64 -26.44 -21.32
#